data_AF-A0A395XBG6-F1
#
_entry.id   AF-A0A395XBG6-F1
#
_cell.length_a   1.000
_cell.length_b   1.000
_cell.length_c   1.000
_cell.angle_alpha   90.00
_cell.angle_beta   90.00
_cell.angle_gamma   90.00
#
_symmetry.space_group_name_H-M   'P 1'
#
loop_
_entity.id
_entity.type
_entity.pdbx_description
1 polymer ?
#
loop_
_entity_poly.entity_id
_entity_poly.type
_entity_poly.pdbx_seq_one_letter_code
_entity_poly.pdbx_strand_id
1 'polypeptide(L)'
;MEERRMKKALAIGLAAAMAVTMTAPVYASDDSESGKGIAKEDLKIGAIYIGDENEGYTAAHMAGIDEMQEALGLDDSQVIEKTLIGEDEGCYDAAADLADQGCQIIFANSFGHETYILEAAGEYPDVQFCHATGTQAASSGLSNMHNYFTNIYEARYVSGVVAGLKLNQMIEDGTITEDNCKMGYVGAFPYAEVISGYTSFYLGAKSVCPSVTMEVKYTNSWASFDLEKECADALISDGCVLISQHADTTGAPTACEAAGVPCVGYNIDMTSVAPNTALTSASMDWGVYYTYAVQCMLDGTAIDTDWCKGFSDGADKITPLNEKVVAEGTDEKVKEVEDALADGSLHVFDTSTFTVDGKELTTYKKDGSDTEYVSDGYFHESEYGSAPAFDVAIDGITSITE
;
A
#
# COMPACT_ATOMS: atom_id res chain seq x y z
N MET A 1 71.47 23.56 48.85
CA MET A 1 72.06 22.20 48.82
C MET A 1 71.55 21.56 47.54
N GLU A 2 72.17 21.93 46.41
CA GLU A 2 73.26 21.18 45.72
C GLU A 2 72.70 19.92 45.05
N GLU A 3 72.46 19.99 43.73
CA GLU A 3 73.39 19.57 42.64
C GLU A 3 73.47 18.02 42.55
N ARG A 4 73.34 17.32 41.41
CA ARG A 4 73.68 17.55 39.99
C ARG A 4 73.06 16.36 39.19
N ARG A 5 72.49 16.53 37.99
CA ARG A 5 73.09 16.22 36.64
C ARG A 5 73.79 14.83 36.57
N MET A 6 73.61 13.95 35.58
CA MET A 6 73.62 14.16 34.12
C MET A 6 73.40 12.82 33.36
N LYS A 7 72.59 12.88 32.28
CA LYS A 7 72.82 12.40 30.89
C LYS A 7 73.24 10.94 30.55
N LYS A 8 72.36 10.33 29.71
CA LYS A 8 72.56 9.62 28.41
C LYS A 8 73.93 8.99 28.06
N ALA A 9 73.93 7.69 27.70
CA ALA A 9 74.56 7.04 26.52
C ALA A 9 74.62 5.51 26.77
N LEU A 10 74.02 4.63 25.94
CA LEU A 10 74.45 4.08 24.64
C LEU A 10 75.22 2.74 24.75
N ALA A 11 74.54 1.67 24.29
CA ALA A 11 75.02 0.49 23.55
C ALA A 11 75.94 -0.60 24.17
N ILE A 12 75.89 -1.76 23.49
CA ILE A 12 76.60 -3.06 23.63
C ILE A 12 75.76 -4.09 24.42
N GLY A 13 75.30 -5.24 23.90
CA GLY A 13 75.61 -6.00 22.69
C GLY A 13 75.87 -7.47 23.06
N LEU A 14 75.26 -8.42 22.32
CA LEU A 14 75.46 -9.90 22.33
C LEU A 14 74.84 -10.67 23.51
N ALA A 15 74.22 -11.85 23.39
CA ALA A 15 74.12 -12.82 22.28
C ALA A 15 72.87 -13.72 22.46
N ALA A 16 72.53 -14.38 21.34
CA ALA A 16 71.44 -15.30 21.06
C ALA A 16 71.14 -16.43 22.08
N ALA A 17 69.85 -16.75 22.21
CA ALA A 17 69.37 -18.14 22.16
C ALA A 17 67.89 -18.15 21.71
N MET A 18 67.64 -18.88 20.62
CA MET A 18 66.33 -19.12 20.02
C MET A 18 65.45 -19.97 20.94
N ALA A 19 64.18 -19.58 21.09
CA ALA A 19 63.08 -20.52 21.25
C ALA A 19 61.89 -19.99 20.45
N VAL A 20 61.62 -20.65 19.34
CA VAL A 20 60.49 -20.40 18.46
C VAL A 20 59.22 -20.89 19.17
N THR A 21 58.37 -19.97 19.60
CA THR A 21 56.95 -20.26 19.81
C THR A 21 56.18 -19.50 18.75
N MET A 22 55.72 -20.22 17.73
CA MET A 22 54.82 -19.70 16.72
C MET A 22 53.47 -19.38 17.38
N THR A 23 53.29 -18.13 17.80
CA THR A 23 51.95 -17.56 17.96
C THR A 23 51.53 -17.10 16.58
N ALA A 24 50.73 -17.91 15.90
CA ALA A 24 50.01 -17.49 14.71
C ALA A 24 49.14 -16.26 15.06
N PRO A 25 49.03 -15.26 14.18
CA PRO A 25 48.00 -14.25 14.33
C PRO A 25 46.65 -14.98 14.27
N VAL A 26 45.86 -14.84 15.33
CA VAL A 26 44.43 -15.10 15.27
C VAL A 26 43.90 -14.11 14.24
N TYR A 27 43.75 -14.58 13.00
CA TYR A 27 42.86 -13.95 12.04
C TYR A 27 41.50 -13.95 12.73
N ALA A 28 40.96 -12.75 12.95
CA ALA A 28 39.55 -12.59 13.19
C ALA A 28 38.81 -13.27 12.04
N SER A 29 38.08 -14.34 12.33
CA SER A 29 36.95 -14.70 11.52
C SER A 29 35.91 -13.61 11.76
N ASP A 30 35.84 -12.65 10.84
CA ASP A 30 34.59 -11.95 10.57
C ASP A 30 33.61 -13.02 10.07
N ASP A 31 32.95 -13.68 11.01
CA ASP A 31 31.67 -14.34 10.74
C ASP A 31 30.60 -13.24 10.75
N SER A 32 30.62 -12.40 9.71
CA SER A 32 29.39 -11.78 9.23
C SER A 32 28.76 -12.78 8.27
N GLU A 33 27.93 -13.68 8.79
CA GLU A 33 26.91 -14.37 7.99
C GLU A 33 25.85 -13.34 7.56
N SER A 34 26.25 -12.40 6.70
CA SER A 34 25.30 -11.71 5.84
C SER A 34 25.04 -12.62 4.65
N GLY A 35 23.80 -13.12 4.56
CA GLY A 35 23.13 -13.32 3.28
C GLY A 35 23.65 -14.45 2.41
N LYS A 36 23.46 -15.71 2.82
CA LYS A 36 23.39 -16.80 1.85
C LYS A 36 21.93 -16.96 1.45
N GLY A 37 21.58 -16.51 0.26
CA GLY A 37 20.23 -16.66 -0.28
C GLY A 37 19.77 -18.11 -0.40
N ILE A 38 18.46 -18.29 -0.53
CA ILE A 38 17.81 -19.59 -0.68
C ILE A 38 17.89 -20.02 -2.14
N ALA A 39 18.29 -21.27 -2.40
CA ALA A 39 18.26 -21.80 -3.76
C ALA A 39 16.82 -21.87 -4.26
N LYS A 40 16.59 -21.47 -5.51
CA LYS A 40 15.24 -21.34 -6.06
C LYS A 40 14.43 -22.62 -5.92
N GLU A 41 15.03 -23.77 -6.17
CA GLU A 41 14.41 -25.11 -6.06
C GLU A 41 14.02 -25.53 -4.62
N ASP A 42 14.62 -24.90 -3.61
CA ASP A 42 14.37 -25.18 -2.18
C ASP A 42 13.40 -24.18 -1.54
N LEU A 43 13.05 -23.10 -2.26
CA LEU A 43 12.15 -22.06 -1.78
C LEU A 43 10.71 -22.56 -1.73
N LYS A 44 10.00 -22.19 -0.67
CA LYS A 44 8.59 -22.44 -0.47
C LYS A 44 7.93 -21.22 0.16
N ILE A 45 6.80 -20.82 -0.39
CA ILE A 45 6.09 -19.58 -0.11
C ILE A 45 4.71 -19.92 0.43
N GLY A 46 4.31 -19.23 1.49
CA GLY A 46 2.95 -19.26 2.01
C GLY A 46 2.20 -17.97 1.67
N ALA A 47 0.92 -18.07 1.33
CA ALA A 47 0.03 -16.93 1.23
C ALA A 47 -1.27 -17.20 2.00
N ILE A 48 -1.67 -16.21 2.82
CA ILE A 48 -2.87 -16.20 3.63
C ILE A 48 -3.77 -15.09 3.12
N TYR A 49 -5.00 -15.43 2.77
CA TYR A 49 -6.01 -14.49 2.28
C TYR A 49 -7.22 -14.45 3.18
N ILE A 50 -7.73 -13.24 3.44
CA ILE A 50 -8.99 -13.01 4.16
C ILE A 50 -10.21 -13.54 3.40
N GLY A 51 -10.20 -13.38 2.08
CA GLY A 51 -11.29 -13.76 1.19
C GLY A 51 -10.90 -14.88 0.22
N ASP A 52 -11.55 -14.86 -0.94
CA ASP A 52 -11.29 -15.73 -2.09
C ASP A 52 -11.33 -14.94 -3.42
N GLU A 53 -11.24 -15.63 -4.56
CA GLU A 53 -11.18 -15.02 -5.90
C GLU A 53 -12.42 -14.18 -6.29
N ASN A 54 -13.51 -14.23 -5.52
CA ASN A 54 -14.72 -13.45 -5.78
C ASN A 54 -14.68 -12.06 -5.13
N GLU A 55 -13.69 -11.79 -4.28
CA GLU A 55 -13.44 -10.50 -3.65
C GLU A 55 -12.28 -9.80 -4.37
N GLY A 56 -12.52 -8.59 -4.90
CA GLY A 56 -11.59 -7.91 -5.80
C GLY A 56 -10.20 -7.68 -5.21
N TYR A 57 -10.12 -7.40 -3.90
CA TYR A 57 -8.85 -7.26 -3.21
C TYR A 57 -8.07 -8.58 -3.13
N THR A 58 -8.71 -9.66 -2.69
CA THR A 58 -8.08 -10.99 -2.65
C THR A 58 -7.71 -11.48 -4.05
N ALA A 59 -8.59 -11.29 -5.04
CA ALA A 59 -8.32 -11.63 -6.44
C ALA A 59 -7.09 -10.89 -6.99
N ALA A 60 -6.89 -9.61 -6.64
CA ALA A 60 -5.71 -8.86 -7.03
C ALA A 60 -4.43 -9.40 -6.38
N HIS A 61 -4.48 -9.79 -5.09
CA HIS A 61 -3.34 -10.39 -4.41
C HIS A 61 -2.97 -11.77 -4.98
N MET A 62 -3.97 -12.61 -5.29
CA MET A 62 -3.76 -13.91 -5.94
C MET A 62 -3.08 -13.72 -7.31
N ALA A 63 -3.57 -12.77 -8.12
CA ALA A 63 -2.93 -12.44 -9.40
C ALA A 63 -1.48 -11.96 -9.22
N GLY A 64 -1.17 -11.21 -8.16
CA GLY A 64 0.21 -10.82 -7.86
C GLY A 64 1.12 -11.99 -7.48
N ILE A 65 0.59 -12.99 -6.76
CA ILE A 65 1.34 -14.22 -6.46
C ILE A 65 1.63 -14.99 -7.76
N ASP A 66 0.64 -15.12 -8.64
CA ASP A 66 0.81 -15.72 -9.97
C ASP A 66 1.88 -14.97 -10.79
N GLU A 67 1.81 -13.64 -10.86
CA GLU A 67 2.77 -12.79 -11.56
C GLU A 67 4.20 -12.96 -11.01
N MET A 68 4.35 -13.04 -9.69
CA MET A 68 5.64 -13.30 -9.04
C MET A 68 6.17 -14.70 -9.39
N GLN A 69 5.32 -15.73 -9.36
CA GLN A 69 5.71 -17.09 -9.74
C GLN A 69 6.19 -17.14 -11.18
N GLU A 70 5.47 -16.50 -12.11
CA GLU A 70 5.84 -16.41 -13.51
C GLU A 70 7.18 -15.65 -13.69
N ALA A 71 7.33 -14.50 -13.04
CA ALA A 71 8.51 -13.65 -13.16
C ALA A 71 9.78 -14.34 -12.66
N LEU A 72 9.68 -15.11 -11.57
CA LEU A 72 10.81 -15.82 -10.96
C LEU A 72 10.97 -17.26 -11.49
N GLY A 73 10.01 -17.75 -12.27
CA GLY A 73 9.96 -19.09 -12.80
C GLY A 73 9.94 -20.14 -11.69
N LEU A 74 9.04 -19.97 -10.73
CA LEU A 74 8.76 -20.92 -9.64
C LEU A 74 7.74 -21.97 -10.09
N ASP A 75 7.83 -23.17 -9.55
CA ASP A 75 6.84 -24.23 -9.78
C ASP A 75 5.63 -24.05 -8.83
N ASP A 76 4.42 -24.41 -9.27
CA ASP A 76 3.18 -24.36 -8.45
C ASP A 76 3.34 -25.05 -7.09
N SER A 77 4.12 -26.13 -7.01
CA SER A 77 4.36 -26.85 -5.76
C SER A 77 5.13 -26.07 -4.69
N GLN A 78 5.73 -24.94 -5.08
CA GLN A 78 6.48 -24.06 -4.19
C GLN A 78 5.58 -23.04 -3.49
N VAL A 79 4.33 -22.88 -3.91
CA VAL A 79 3.39 -21.94 -3.30
C VAL A 79 2.27 -22.71 -2.59
N ILE A 80 1.98 -22.33 -1.35
CA ILE A 80 0.84 -22.84 -0.59
C ILE A 80 -0.05 -21.67 -0.22
N GLU A 81 -1.29 -21.74 -0.68
CA GLU A 81 -2.31 -20.72 -0.47
C GLU A 81 -3.38 -21.19 0.51
N LYS A 82 -3.80 -20.30 1.41
CA LYS A 82 -4.89 -20.50 2.36
C LYS A 82 -5.88 -19.34 2.23
N THR A 83 -7.10 -19.63 1.78
CA THR A 83 -8.18 -18.65 1.60
C THR A 83 -9.16 -18.67 2.76
N LEU A 84 -10.01 -17.64 2.85
CA LEU A 84 -11.08 -17.51 3.84
C LEU A 84 -10.58 -17.54 5.30
N ILE A 85 -9.40 -16.95 5.55
CA ILE A 85 -8.78 -16.89 6.88
C ILE A 85 -9.18 -15.59 7.57
N GLY A 86 -10.05 -15.70 8.58
CA GLY A 86 -10.56 -14.56 9.34
C GLY A 86 -9.48 -13.77 10.10
N GLU A 87 -9.86 -12.57 10.53
CA GLU A 87 -9.08 -11.71 11.44
C GLU A 87 -9.21 -12.20 12.89
N ASP A 88 -8.87 -13.48 13.11
CA ASP A 88 -8.95 -14.18 14.37
C ASP A 88 -7.77 -15.16 14.53
N GLU A 89 -7.80 -15.97 15.59
CA GLU A 89 -6.78 -16.98 15.90
C GLU A 89 -6.49 -17.94 14.73
N GLY A 90 -7.46 -18.15 13.82
CA GLY A 90 -7.26 -18.94 12.62
C GLY A 90 -6.16 -18.41 11.71
N CYS A 91 -5.86 -17.11 11.77
CA CYS A 91 -4.72 -16.51 11.07
C CYS A 91 -3.38 -17.00 11.63
N TYR A 92 -3.24 -17.06 12.96
CA TYR A 92 -2.06 -17.62 13.60
C TYR A 92 -1.90 -19.11 13.25
N ASP A 93 -2.97 -19.89 13.40
CA ASP A 93 -2.96 -21.32 13.05
C ASP A 93 -2.55 -21.56 11.59
N ALA A 94 -3.03 -20.71 10.67
CA ALA A 94 -2.67 -20.75 9.26
C ALA A 94 -1.17 -20.44 9.02
N ALA A 95 -0.64 -19.41 9.69
CA ALA A 95 0.76 -19.01 9.58
C ALA A 95 1.71 -20.08 10.16
N ALA A 96 1.39 -20.61 11.34
CA ALA A 96 2.13 -21.71 11.97
C ALA A 96 2.13 -22.97 11.09
N ASP A 97 0.98 -23.35 10.53
CA ASP A 97 0.89 -24.51 9.62
C ASP A 97 1.69 -24.32 8.34
N LEU A 98 1.78 -23.11 7.79
CA LEU A 98 2.64 -22.81 6.63
C LEU A 98 4.13 -22.89 6.99
N ALA A 99 4.52 -22.35 8.14
CA ALA A 99 5.88 -22.44 8.65
C ALA A 99 6.31 -23.90 8.89
N ASP A 100 5.45 -24.71 9.52
CA ASP A 100 5.66 -26.15 9.75
C ASP A 100 5.72 -26.96 8.44
N GLN A 101 5.04 -26.49 7.39
CA GLN A 101 5.16 -27.05 6.04
C GLN A 101 6.43 -26.63 5.31
N GLY A 102 7.30 -25.82 5.95
CA GLY A 102 8.59 -25.41 5.45
C GLY A 102 8.58 -24.16 4.57
N CYS A 103 7.50 -23.37 4.57
CA CYS A 103 7.52 -22.06 3.92
C CYS A 103 8.53 -21.15 4.61
N GLN A 104 9.45 -20.55 3.84
CA GLN A 104 10.45 -19.63 4.39
C GLN A 104 10.03 -18.16 4.31
N ILE A 105 8.99 -17.85 3.54
CA ILE A 105 8.33 -16.54 3.51
C ILE A 105 6.81 -16.75 3.48
N ILE A 106 6.09 -15.97 4.27
CA ILE A 106 4.64 -16.03 4.41
C ILE A 106 4.06 -14.63 4.23
N PHE A 107 3.09 -14.50 3.32
CA PHE A 107 2.33 -13.28 3.09
C PHE A 107 0.94 -13.38 3.73
N ALA A 108 0.47 -12.31 4.35
CA ALA A 108 -0.90 -12.16 4.83
C ALA A 108 -1.49 -10.83 4.34
N ASN A 109 -2.73 -10.84 3.82
CA ASN A 109 -3.25 -9.69 3.07
C ASN A 109 -4.26 -8.79 3.81
N SER A 110 -4.67 -9.08 5.04
CA SER A 110 -5.70 -8.28 5.74
C SER A 110 -5.17 -7.48 6.91
N PHE A 111 -5.63 -6.24 7.08
CA PHE A 111 -5.20 -5.36 8.18
C PHE A 111 -5.29 -6.01 9.56
N GLY A 112 -6.40 -6.71 9.86
CA GLY A 112 -6.61 -7.37 11.15
C GLY A 112 -5.83 -8.67 11.35
N HIS A 113 -5.04 -9.13 10.36
CA HIS A 113 -4.13 -10.26 10.54
C HIS A 113 -2.89 -9.90 11.37
N GLU A 114 -2.55 -8.61 11.51
CA GLU A 114 -1.23 -8.16 12.00
C GLU A 114 -0.83 -8.78 13.33
N THR A 115 -1.74 -8.79 14.30
CA THR A 115 -1.43 -9.27 15.66
C THR A 115 -1.08 -10.76 15.66
N TYR A 116 -1.78 -11.56 14.84
CA TYR A 116 -1.56 -13.00 14.71
C TYR A 116 -0.28 -13.33 13.95
N ILE A 117 0.03 -12.53 12.92
CA ILE A 117 1.29 -12.66 12.17
C ILE A 117 2.50 -12.25 13.02
N LEU A 118 2.39 -11.22 13.86
CA LEU A 118 3.42 -10.85 14.84
C LEU A 118 3.70 -11.98 15.83
N GLU A 119 2.66 -12.64 16.34
CA GLU A 119 2.80 -13.79 17.23
C GLU A 119 3.56 -14.92 16.54
N ALA A 120 3.15 -15.30 15.32
CA ALA A 120 3.87 -16.29 14.51
C ALA A 120 5.33 -15.87 14.23
N ALA A 121 5.58 -14.60 13.88
CA ALA A 121 6.93 -14.09 13.64
C ALA A 121 7.85 -14.23 14.87
N GLY A 122 7.30 -14.08 16.09
CA GLY A 122 8.03 -14.29 17.34
C GLY A 122 8.38 -15.75 17.62
N GLU A 123 7.55 -16.71 17.16
CA GLU A 123 7.75 -18.15 17.38
C GLU A 123 8.58 -18.84 16.27
N TYR A 124 8.54 -18.32 15.04
CA TYR A 124 9.22 -18.86 13.86
C TYR A 124 10.29 -17.89 13.33
N PRO A 125 11.41 -17.67 14.04
CA PRO A 125 12.41 -16.64 13.70
C PRO A 125 13.15 -16.88 12.37
N ASP A 126 13.11 -18.11 11.84
CA ASP A 126 13.74 -18.49 10.57
C ASP A 126 12.84 -18.22 9.34
N VAL A 127 11.58 -17.84 9.55
CA VAL A 127 10.59 -17.53 8.50
C VAL A 127 10.39 -16.03 8.41
N GLN A 128 10.35 -15.48 7.20
CA GLN A 128 9.97 -14.09 6.96
C GLN A 128 8.45 -13.94 6.88
N PHE A 129 7.90 -12.97 7.60
CA PHE A 129 6.47 -12.67 7.60
C PHE A 129 6.24 -11.28 7.00
N CYS A 130 5.45 -11.23 5.94
CA CYS A 130 5.13 -10.01 5.20
C CYS A 130 3.63 -9.76 5.31
N HIS A 131 3.25 -8.66 5.94
CA HIS A 131 1.87 -8.35 6.28
C HIS A 131 1.39 -7.08 5.56
N ALA A 132 0.33 -7.19 4.76
CA ALA A 132 -0.25 -6.06 4.05
C ALA A 132 -0.88 -5.07 5.03
N THR A 133 -0.83 -3.77 4.73
CA THR A 133 -1.50 -2.66 5.46
C THR A 133 -1.13 -2.49 6.95
N GLY A 134 -0.22 -3.31 7.49
CA GLY A 134 0.18 -3.26 8.89
C GLY A 134 1.01 -2.04 9.27
N THR A 135 1.15 -1.83 10.58
CA THR A 135 1.75 -0.65 11.20
C THR A 135 2.82 -0.98 12.24
N GLN A 136 3.01 -2.24 12.57
CA GLN A 136 3.74 -2.65 13.76
C GLN A 136 5.09 -3.30 13.48
N ALA A 137 5.45 -3.63 12.23
CA ALA A 137 6.73 -4.27 11.90
C ALA A 137 7.92 -3.52 12.50
N ALA A 138 8.08 -2.24 12.19
CA ALA A 138 9.17 -1.42 12.73
C ALA A 138 9.17 -1.33 14.27
N SER A 139 7.99 -1.20 14.88
CA SER A 139 7.87 -1.06 16.33
C SER A 139 8.02 -2.37 17.11
N SER A 140 7.81 -3.52 16.46
CA SER A 140 7.84 -4.84 17.07
C SER A 140 9.24 -5.27 17.51
N GLY A 141 10.28 -4.77 16.82
CA GLY A 141 11.66 -5.20 17.00
C GLY A 141 11.97 -6.60 16.45
N LEU A 142 11.04 -7.22 15.71
CA LEU A 142 11.23 -8.50 15.04
C LEU A 142 11.85 -8.26 13.65
N SER A 143 13.05 -8.79 13.42
CA SER A 143 13.77 -8.61 12.14
C SER A 143 13.18 -9.39 10.97
N ASN A 144 12.27 -10.33 11.25
CA ASN A 144 11.58 -11.18 10.29
C ASN A 144 10.12 -10.77 10.08
N MET A 145 9.71 -9.61 10.59
CA MET A 145 8.40 -9.02 10.36
C MET A 145 8.53 -7.82 9.44
N HIS A 146 7.72 -7.78 8.39
CA HIS A 146 7.69 -6.72 7.39
C HIS A 146 6.25 -6.29 7.14
N ASN A 147 6.03 -4.98 7.01
CA ASN A 147 4.78 -4.44 6.50
C ASN A 147 4.96 -3.99 5.06
N TYR A 148 3.90 -4.15 4.27
CA TYR A 148 3.87 -3.65 2.90
C TYR A 148 2.51 -3.09 2.54
N PHE A 149 2.53 -2.07 1.68
CA PHE A 149 1.37 -1.56 0.99
C PHE A 149 1.84 -0.79 -0.25
N THR A 150 0.94 -0.30 -1.08
CA THR A 150 1.31 0.62 -2.16
C THR A 150 0.92 2.05 -1.79
N ASN A 151 1.44 3.02 -2.53
CA ASN A 151 0.98 4.39 -2.49
C ASN A 151 -0.39 4.55 -3.15
N ILE A 152 -1.33 3.64 -2.94
CA ILE A 152 -2.60 3.54 -3.69
C ILE A 152 -3.39 4.85 -3.78
N TYR A 153 -3.19 5.76 -2.83
CA TYR A 153 -3.67 7.13 -2.91
C TYR A 153 -3.28 7.82 -4.23
N GLU A 154 -2.13 7.53 -4.82
CA GLU A 154 -1.73 8.00 -6.16
C GLU A 154 -2.71 7.51 -7.24
N ALA A 155 -3.00 6.20 -7.30
CA ALA A 155 -3.99 5.65 -8.24
C ALA A 155 -5.41 6.18 -7.97
N ARG A 156 -5.76 6.42 -6.70
CA ARG A 156 -7.01 7.09 -6.32
C ARG A 156 -7.06 8.51 -6.88
N TYR A 157 -5.96 9.26 -6.85
CA TYR A 157 -5.90 10.60 -7.44
C TYR A 157 -6.10 10.55 -8.95
N VAL A 158 -5.37 9.67 -9.64
CA VAL A 158 -5.48 9.50 -11.11
C VAL A 158 -6.90 9.13 -11.52
N SER A 159 -7.49 8.13 -10.86
CA SER A 159 -8.90 7.76 -11.12
C SER A 159 -9.89 8.87 -10.72
N GLY A 160 -9.56 9.71 -9.74
CA GLY A 160 -10.24 10.96 -9.43
C GLY A 160 -10.22 11.94 -10.58
N VAL A 161 -9.07 12.15 -11.23
CA VAL A 161 -8.95 12.99 -12.42
C VAL A 161 -9.84 12.47 -13.56
N VAL A 162 -9.90 11.14 -13.77
CA VAL A 162 -10.82 10.52 -14.73
C VAL A 162 -12.28 10.87 -14.40
N ALA A 163 -12.68 10.75 -13.13
CA ALA A 163 -14.00 11.12 -12.67
C ALA A 163 -14.29 12.62 -12.87
N GLY A 164 -13.34 13.50 -12.56
CA GLY A 164 -13.47 14.94 -12.74
C GLY A 164 -13.63 15.35 -14.21
N LEU A 165 -12.90 14.71 -15.13
CA LEU A 165 -13.09 14.91 -16.57
C LEU A 165 -14.49 14.47 -17.02
N LYS A 166 -15.00 13.35 -16.49
CA LYS A 166 -16.37 12.90 -16.76
C LYS A 166 -17.41 13.89 -16.24
N LEU A 167 -17.22 14.42 -15.03
CA LEU A 167 -18.11 15.45 -14.46
C LEU A 167 -18.12 16.72 -15.31
N ASN A 168 -16.95 17.20 -15.75
CA ASN A 168 -16.87 18.35 -16.65
C ASN A 168 -17.60 18.09 -17.98
N GLN A 169 -17.43 16.93 -18.60
CA GLN A 169 -18.18 16.57 -19.81
C GLN A 169 -19.70 16.65 -19.56
N MET A 170 -20.18 16.11 -18.44
CA MET A 170 -21.59 16.13 -18.06
C MET A 170 -22.11 17.55 -17.74
N ILE A 171 -21.24 18.47 -17.31
CA ILE A 171 -21.57 19.90 -17.15
C ILE A 171 -21.66 20.57 -18.52
N GLU A 172 -20.69 20.32 -19.40
CA GLU A 172 -20.60 20.92 -20.73
C GLU A 172 -21.77 20.51 -21.64
N ASP A 173 -22.21 19.26 -21.55
CA ASP A 173 -23.35 18.76 -22.32
C ASP A 173 -24.73 19.05 -21.66
N GLY A 174 -24.72 19.59 -20.45
CA GLY A 174 -25.92 19.98 -19.70
C GLY A 174 -26.66 18.82 -19.01
N THR A 175 -26.04 17.64 -18.90
CA THR A 175 -26.55 16.52 -18.10
C THR A 175 -26.63 16.88 -16.62
N ILE A 176 -25.63 17.62 -16.12
CA ILE A 176 -25.59 18.18 -14.77
C ILE A 176 -25.23 19.67 -14.82
N THR A 177 -25.20 20.31 -13.66
CA THR A 177 -24.81 21.71 -13.44
C THR A 177 -23.74 21.79 -12.37
N GLU A 178 -23.00 22.89 -12.28
CA GLU A 178 -22.01 23.08 -11.21
C GLU A 178 -22.65 22.95 -9.80
N ASP A 179 -23.89 23.46 -9.62
CA ASP A 179 -24.61 23.45 -8.34
C ASP A 179 -25.02 22.05 -7.86
N ASN A 180 -25.08 21.06 -8.75
CA ASN A 180 -25.41 19.67 -8.41
C ASN A 180 -24.29 18.68 -8.77
N CYS A 181 -23.06 19.18 -8.92
CA CYS A 181 -21.86 18.39 -9.16
C CYS A 181 -21.39 17.70 -7.87
N LYS A 182 -22.19 16.76 -7.37
CA LYS A 182 -21.88 15.97 -6.17
C LYS A 182 -21.52 14.54 -6.56
N MET A 183 -20.39 14.04 -6.10
CA MET A 183 -20.01 12.63 -6.24
C MET A 183 -20.20 11.88 -4.91
N GLY A 184 -20.35 10.56 -4.98
CA GLY A 184 -20.54 9.70 -3.82
C GLY A 184 -19.38 8.73 -3.66
N TYR A 185 -19.11 8.32 -2.43
CA TYR A 185 -18.10 7.32 -2.11
C TYR A 185 -18.66 6.30 -1.12
N VAL A 186 -18.60 5.02 -1.49
CA VAL A 186 -18.93 3.89 -0.60
C VAL A 186 -17.65 3.46 0.11
N GLY A 187 -17.51 3.81 1.40
CA GLY A 187 -16.38 3.38 2.23
C GLY A 187 -16.70 2.11 3.01
N ALA A 188 -15.70 1.28 3.26
CA ALA A 188 -15.85 0.13 4.17
C ALA A 188 -15.92 0.59 5.63
N PHE A 189 -14.80 1.07 6.17
CA PHE A 189 -14.65 1.54 7.55
C PHE A 189 -14.04 2.94 7.60
N PRO A 190 -14.23 3.71 8.69
CA PRO A 190 -13.62 5.03 8.87
C PRO A 190 -12.14 4.92 9.30
N TYR A 191 -11.35 4.13 8.57
CA TYR A 191 -9.91 3.97 8.79
C TYR A 191 -9.11 4.93 7.93
N ALA A 192 -7.87 5.22 8.34
CA ALA A 192 -6.97 6.10 7.59
C ALA A 192 -6.80 5.66 6.13
N GLU A 193 -6.75 4.36 5.86
CA GLU A 193 -6.70 3.82 4.48
C GLU A 193 -7.88 4.29 3.62
N VAL A 194 -9.10 4.23 4.17
CA VAL A 194 -10.31 4.63 3.46
C VAL A 194 -10.39 6.16 3.36
N ILE A 195 -9.99 6.87 4.41
CA ILE A 195 -9.98 8.35 4.45
C ILE A 195 -8.98 8.92 3.45
N SER A 196 -7.74 8.43 3.46
CA SER A 196 -6.72 8.76 2.47
C SER A 196 -7.22 8.47 1.04
N GLY A 197 -7.80 7.28 0.83
CA GLY A 197 -8.29 6.85 -0.48
C GLY A 197 -9.38 7.76 -1.05
N TYR A 198 -10.46 8.02 -0.30
CA TYR A 198 -11.52 8.91 -0.80
C TYR A 198 -11.05 10.36 -0.92
N THR A 199 -10.19 10.82 -0.02
CA THR A 199 -9.69 12.20 -0.03
C THR A 199 -8.87 12.42 -1.29
N SER A 200 -7.96 11.49 -1.58
CA SER A 200 -7.17 11.52 -2.82
C SER A 200 -8.06 11.50 -4.07
N PHE A 201 -9.06 10.62 -4.12
CA PHE A 201 -10.02 10.56 -5.22
C PHE A 201 -10.75 11.91 -5.43
N TYR A 202 -11.20 12.54 -4.35
CA TYR A 202 -11.80 13.88 -4.39
C TYR A 202 -10.83 14.97 -4.86
N LEU A 203 -9.59 14.98 -4.38
CA LEU A 203 -8.58 15.94 -4.81
C LEU A 203 -8.24 15.79 -6.30
N GLY A 204 -8.15 14.55 -6.78
CA GLY A 204 -8.01 14.24 -8.19
C GLY A 204 -9.14 14.81 -9.02
N ALA A 205 -10.40 14.55 -8.64
CA ALA A 205 -11.57 15.09 -9.34
C ALA A 205 -11.61 16.61 -9.31
N LYS A 206 -11.34 17.22 -8.14
CA LYS A 206 -11.36 18.67 -7.93
C LYS A 206 -10.28 19.42 -8.71
N SER A 207 -9.14 18.78 -8.98
CA SER A 207 -8.04 19.37 -9.75
C SER A 207 -8.46 19.77 -11.17
N VAL A 208 -9.43 19.06 -11.76
CA VAL A 208 -9.96 19.34 -13.09
C VAL A 208 -11.40 19.85 -13.07
N CYS A 209 -12.20 19.52 -12.05
CA CYS A 209 -13.59 19.94 -11.88
C CYS A 209 -13.78 20.69 -10.54
N PRO A 210 -13.49 22.01 -10.47
CA PRO A 210 -13.45 22.75 -9.20
C PRO A 210 -14.79 22.85 -8.43
N SER A 211 -15.93 22.64 -9.11
CA SER A 211 -17.26 22.66 -8.50
C SER A 211 -17.62 21.37 -7.76
N VAL A 212 -16.80 20.31 -7.88
CA VAL A 212 -17.13 19.00 -7.31
C VAL A 212 -17.18 19.05 -5.78
N THR A 213 -18.17 18.38 -5.22
CA THR A 213 -18.26 18.05 -3.77
C THR A 213 -18.44 16.54 -3.63
N MET A 214 -18.14 15.99 -2.45
CA MET A 214 -18.28 14.55 -2.22
C MET A 214 -19.10 14.22 -0.96
N GLU A 215 -19.90 13.16 -1.04
CA GLU A 215 -20.57 12.54 0.09
C GLU A 215 -20.04 11.11 0.30
N VAL A 216 -19.71 10.75 1.54
CA VAL A 216 -19.18 9.43 1.92
C VAL A 216 -20.18 8.71 2.84
N LYS A 217 -20.46 7.44 2.54
CA LYS A 217 -21.23 6.54 3.41
C LYS A 217 -20.44 5.26 3.68
N TYR A 218 -20.49 4.79 4.93
CA TYR A 218 -19.78 3.60 5.37
C TYR A 218 -20.67 2.37 5.44
N THR A 219 -20.19 1.22 4.95
CA THR A 219 -20.87 -0.08 5.05
C THR A 219 -20.60 -0.78 6.38
N ASN A 220 -19.50 -0.42 7.06
CA ASN A 220 -18.90 -1.14 8.18
C ASN A 220 -18.57 -2.61 7.83
N SER A 221 -18.14 -2.84 6.59
CA SER A 221 -17.73 -4.15 6.08
C SER A 221 -16.81 -3.98 4.87
N TRP A 222 -15.74 -4.77 4.79
CA TRP A 222 -14.84 -4.80 3.62
C TRP A 222 -15.51 -5.38 2.38
N ALA A 223 -16.32 -6.43 2.58
CA ALA A 223 -16.98 -7.17 1.51
C ALA A 223 -18.44 -7.48 1.85
N SER A 224 -19.37 -6.75 1.25
CA SER A 224 -20.79 -7.06 1.32
C SER A 224 -21.52 -6.47 0.12
N PHE A 225 -21.82 -7.33 -0.86
CA PHE A 225 -22.53 -6.93 -2.07
C PHE A 225 -23.81 -6.16 -1.78
N ASP A 226 -24.64 -6.65 -0.85
CA ASP A 226 -25.91 -6.00 -0.52
C ASP A 226 -25.71 -4.63 0.13
N LEU A 227 -24.81 -4.52 1.13
CA LEU A 227 -24.57 -3.24 1.81
C LEU A 227 -23.91 -2.21 0.89
N GLU A 228 -22.94 -2.62 0.07
CA GLU A 228 -22.29 -1.75 -0.91
C GLU A 228 -23.29 -1.21 -1.92
N LYS A 229 -24.18 -2.09 -2.42
CA LYS A 229 -25.24 -1.71 -3.35
C LYS A 229 -26.23 -0.75 -2.69
N GLU A 230 -26.67 -1.03 -1.47
CA GLU A 230 -27.59 -0.18 -0.71
C GLU A 230 -26.99 1.21 -0.44
N CYS A 231 -25.72 1.28 -0.04
CA CYS A 231 -25.01 2.55 0.15
C CYS A 231 -24.90 3.34 -1.16
N ALA A 232 -24.58 2.68 -2.28
CA ALA A 232 -24.53 3.32 -3.59
C ALA A 232 -25.90 3.83 -4.04
N ASP A 233 -26.96 3.02 -3.91
CA ASP A 233 -28.33 3.43 -4.22
C ASP A 233 -28.76 4.65 -3.37
N ALA A 234 -28.36 4.68 -2.10
CA ALA A 234 -28.64 5.80 -1.20
C ALA A 234 -27.89 7.08 -1.61
N LEU A 235 -26.59 6.98 -1.93
CA LEU A 235 -25.80 8.12 -2.44
C LEU A 235 -26.39 8.67 -3.75
N ILE A 236 -26.78 7.79 -4.68
CA ILE A 236 -27.44 8.17 -5.93
C ILE A 236 -28.78 8.86 -5.64
N SER A 237 -29.58 8.31 -4.73
CA SER A 237 -30.86 8.90 -4.31
C SER A 237 -30.69 10.28 -3.66
N ASP A 238 -29.58 10.49 -2.96
CA ASP A 238 -29.20 11.78 -2.37
C ASP A 238 -28.59 12.75 -3.39
N GLY A 239 -28.57 12.39 -4.68
CA GLY A 239 -28.19 13.26 -5.79
C GLY A 239 -26.71 13.18 -6.16
N CYS A 240 -25.99 12.13 -5.75
CA CYS A 240 -24.66 11.88 -6.27
C CYS A 240 -24.74 11.43 -7.74
N VAL A 241 -23.98 12.08 -8.61
CA VAL A 241 -24.01 11.87 -10.07
C VAL A 241 -22.85 11.03 -10.60
N LEU A 242 -21.95 10.61 -9.72
CA LEU A 242 -20.85 9.68 -9.97
C LEU A 242 -20.50 8.99 -8.65
N ILE A 243 -20.22 7.68 -8.68
CA ILE A 243 -19.89 6.91 -7.46
C ILE A 243 -18.50 6.26 -7.57
N SER A 244 -17.76 6.25 -6.47
CA SER A 244 -16.57 5.42 -6.30
C SER A 244 -16.69 4.57 -5.02
N GLN A 245 -15.77 3.64 -4.81
CA GLN A 245 -15.79 2.76 -3.64
C GLN A 245 -14.40 2.44 -3.07
N HIS A 246 -14.38 2.13 -1.78
CA HIS A 246 -13.34 1.36 -1.10
C HIS A 246 -14.01 0.14 -0.46
N ALA A 247 -14.41 -0.79 -1.33
CA ALA A 247 -15.06 -2.04 -0.97
C ALA A 247 -14.69 -3.10 -2.00
N ASP A 248 -14.82 -4.37 -1.63
CA ASP A 248 -14.17 -5.48 -2.34
C ASP A 248 -15.13 -6.28 -3.22
N THR A 249 -16.40 -5.89 -3.32
CA THR A 249 -17.36 -6.57 -4.20
C THR A 249 -17.85 -5.68 -5.35
N THR A 250 -18.79 -6.23 -6.12
CA THR A 250 -19.39 -5.62 -7.31
C THR A 250 -20.71 -4.88 -7.01
N GLY A 251 -21.04 -4.69 -5.72
CA GLY A 251 -22.30 -4.10 -5.26
C GLY A 251 -22.53 -2.68 -5.77
N ALA A 252 -21.58 -1.76 -5.54
CA ALA A 252 -21.73 -0.37 -5.98
C ALA A 252 -21.72 -0.22 -7.52
N PRO A 253 -20.81 -0.87 -8.30
CA PRO A 253 -20.87 -0.84 -9.76
C PRO A 253 -22.19 -1.37 -10.31
N THR A 254 -22.77 -2.40 -9.69
CA THR A 254 -24.08 -2.93 -10.09
C THR A 254 -25.20 -1.91 -9.88
N ALA A 255 -25.20 -1.17 -8.76
CA ALA A 255 -26.15 -0.07 -8.54
C ALA A 255 -25.99 1.04 -9.60
N CYS A 256 -24.75 1.40 -9.89
CA CYS A 256 -24.40 2.44 -10.85
C CYS A 256 -24.87 2.11 -12.27
N GLU A 257 -24.58 0.90 -12.76
CA GLU A 257 -25.05 0.40 -14.05
C GLU A 257 -26.58 0.39 -14.13
N ALA A 258 -27.26 -0.09 -13.08
CA ALA A 258 -28.72 -0.11 -13.03
C ALA A 258 -29.34 1.30 -13.06
N ALA A 259 -28.66 2.29 -12.47
CA ALA A 259 -29.10 3.68 -12.44
C ALA A 259 -28.63 4.51 -13.65
N GLY A 260 -27.68 4.01 -14.45
CA GLY A 260 -27.02 4.78 -15.51
C GLY A 260 -26.10 5.89 -14.96
N VAL A 261 -25.62 5.76 -13.72
CA VAL A 261 -24.71 6.70 -13.07
C VAL A 261 -23.28 6.22 -13.27
N PRO A 262 -22.35 7.06 -13.79
CA PRO A 262 -20.94 6.67 -13.94
C PRO A 262 -20.30 6.23 -12.63
N CYS A 263 -19.34 5.30 -12.71
CA CYS A 263 -18.60 4.86 -11.55
C CYS A 263 -17.11 4.63 -11.80
N VAL A 264 -16.34 4.70 -10.71
CA VAL A 264 -14.94 4.30 -10.65
C VAL A 264 -14.83 3.13 -9.68
N GLY A 265 -14.23 2.03 -10.11
CA GLY A 265 -14.05 0.83 -9.28
C GLY A 265 -12.78 0.89 -8.42
N TYR A 266 -12.52 -0.22 -7.72
CA TYR A 266 -11.34 -0.42 -6.89
C TYR A 266 -10.82 -1.86 -6.99
N ASN A 267 -9.50 -2.02 -6.83
CA ASN A 267 -8.72 -3.25 -6.94
C ASN A 267 -8.68 -3.86 -8.35
N ILE A 268 -9.83 -4.11 -8.97
CA ILE A 268 -9.97 -4.82 -10.25
C ILE A 268 -10.87 -4.06 -11.23
N ASP A 269 -10.82 -4.43 -12.52
CA ASP A 269 -11.61 -3.81 -13.58
C ASP A 269 -13.11 -4.13 -13.44
N MET A 270 -13.92 -3.09 -13.27
CA MET A 270 -15.37 -3.20 -13.11
C MET A 270 -16.15 -3.08 -14.43
N THR A 271 -15.48 -2.95 -15.58
CA THR A 271 -16.11 -2.79 -16.90
C THR A 271 -16.99 -3.98 -17.29
N SER A 272 -16.67 -5.20 -16.81
CA SER A 272 -17.51 -6.38 -17.06
C SER A 272 -18.83 -6.36 -16.30
N VAL A 273 -18.86 -5.70 -15.13
CA VAL A 273 -20.02 -5.55 -14.26
C VAL A 273 -20.88 -4.36 -14.69
N ALA A 274 -20.22 -3.24 -15.00
CA ALA A 274 -20.83 -1.96 -15.31
C ALA A 274 -20.37 -1.44 -16.69
N PRO A 275 -20.67 -2.16 -17.79
CA PRO A 275 -20.10 -1.87 -19.11
C PRO A 275 -20.49 -0.51 -19.69
N ASN A 276 -21.57 0.10 -19.20
CA ASN A 276 -22.06 1.39 -19.68
C ASN A 276 -21.76 2.55 -18.72
N THR A 277 -21.26 2.26 -17.51
CA THR A 277 -21.04 3.28 -16.48
C THR A 277 -19.66 3.25 -15.84
N ALA A 278 -18.96 2.12 -15.79
CA ALA A 278 -17.58 2.06 -15.27
C ALA A 278 -16.64 2.85 -16.19
N LEU A 279 -15.85 3.74 -15.59
CA LEU A 279 -14.84 4.56 -16.25
C LEU A 279 -13.47 3.86 -16.28
N THR A 280 -13.05 3.38 -15.10
CA THR A 280 -11.80 2.70 -14.77
C THR A 280 -11.89 2.27 -13.29
N SER A 281 -10.86 1.61 -12.76
CA SER A 281 -10.68 1.34 -11.34
C SER A 281 -9.28 1.77 -10.90
N ALA A 282 -9.17 2.37 -9.70
CA ALA A 282 -7.87 2.45 -9.03
C ALA A 282 -7.42 1.03 -8.64
N SER A 283 -6.15 0.70 -8.87
CA SER A 283 -5.63 -0.67 -8.74
C SER A 283 -4.16 -0.67 -8.31
N MET A 284 -3.68 -1.81 -7.86
CA MET A 284 -2.30 -2.07 -7.49
C MET A 284 -1.72 -3.19 -8.35
N ASP A 285 -0.40 -3.21 -8.46
CA ASP A 285 0.38 -4.30 -9.02
C ASP A 285 1.14 -5.02 -7.90
N TRP A 286 0.47 -5.99 -7.26
CA TRP A 286 1.06 -6.74 -6.14
C TRP A 286 2.24 -7.62 -6.56
N GLY A 287 2.30 -8.00 -7.84
CA GLY A 287 3.41 -8.75 -8.42
C GLY A 287 4.75 -8.05 -8.22
N VAL A 288 4.77 -6.70 -8.24
CA VAL A 288 5.96 -5.89 -7.94
C VAL A 288 6.52 -6.19 -6.55
N TYR A 289 5.67 -6.13 -5.51
CA TYR A 289 6.11 -6.38 -4.14
C TYR A 289 6.48 -7.85 -3.91
N TYR A 290 5.63 -8.78 -4.36
CA TYR A 290 5.89 -10.20 -4.15
C TYR A 290 7.18 -10.64 -4.83
N THR A 291 7.43 -10.17 -6.06
CA THR A 291 8.70 -10.42 -6.76
C THR A 291 9.86 -9.82 -6.00
N TYR A 292 9.76 -8.58 -5.53
CA TYR A 292 10.79 -7.93 -4.71
C TYR A 292 11.14 -8.73 -3.44
N ALA A 293 10.14 -9.05 -2.62
CA ALA A 293 10.33 -9.71 -1.33
C ALA A 293 10.92 -11.11 -1.50
N VAL A 294 10.43 -11.88 -2.48
CA VAL A 294 10.95 -13.22 -2.79
C VAL A 294 12.35 -13.14 -3.40
N GLN A 295 12.63 -12.16 -4.26
CA GLN A 295 13.96 -11.96 -4.82
C GLN A 295 14.99 -11.66 -3.70
N CYS A 296 14.63 -10.90 -2.67
CA CYS A 296 15.47 -10.71 -1.49
C CYS A 296 15.82 -12.04 -0.80
N MET A 297 14.86 -12.97 -0.69
CA MET A 297 15.09 -14.31 -0.14
C MET A 297 16.07 -15.13 -0.99
N LEU A 298 15.93 -15.06 -2.31
CA LEU A 298 16.81 -15.76 -3.26
C LEU A 298 18.24 -15.19 -3.25
N ASP A 299 18.38 -13.87 -3.08
CA ASP A 299 19.66 -13.18 -3.07
C ASP A 299 20.32 -13.14 -1.68
N GLY A 300 19.57 -13.42 -0.62
CA GLY A 300 20.03 -13.32 0.77
C GLY A 300 20.17 -11.87 1.24
N THR A 301 19.40 -10.95 0.65
CA THR A 301 19.35 -9.55 1.06
C THR A 301 18.19 -9.30 2.02
N ALA A 302 18.28 -8.26 2.84
CA ALA A 302 17.18 -7.88 3.73
C ALA A 302 15.96 -7.42 2.91
N ILE A 303 14.78 -7.77 3.39
CA ILE A 303 13.51 -7.18 2.96
C ILE A 303 13.33 -5.88 3.75
N ASP A 304 12.82 -4.83 3.10
CA ASP A 304 12.47 -3.60 3.80
C ASP A 304 11.40 -3.86 4.87
N THR A 305 11.63 -3.34 6.08
CA THR A 305 10.68 -3.46 7.19
C THR A 305 9.32 -2.83 6.88
N ASP A 306 9.32 -1.72 6.15
CA ASP A 306 8.14 -1.04 5.63
C ASP A 306 8.38 -0.78 4.14
N TRP A 307 7.62 -1.48 3.29
CA TRP A 307 7.66 -1.25 1.85
C TRP A 307 6.43 -0.47 1.41
N CYS A 308 6.65 0.69 0.78
CA CYS A 308 5.60 1.48 0.16
C CYS A 308 6.12 2.12 -1.12
N LYS A 309 5.46 1.82 -2.24
CA LYS A 309 5.84 2.27 -3.59
C LYS A 309 4.61 2.58 -4.41
N GLY A 310 4.74 3.47 -5.39
CA GLY A 310 3.65 3.96 -6.23
C GLY A 310 3.94 3.85 -7.71
N PHE A 311 3.50 4.84 -8.50
CA PHE A 311 3.69 4.87 -9.95
C PHE A 311 5.16 4.89 -10.37
N SER A 312 6.05 5.50 -9.58
CA SER A 312 7.49 5.56 -9.85
C SER A 312 8.16 4.18 -9.94
N ASP A 313 7.59 3.19 -9.27
CA ASP A 313 8.07 1.80 -9.22
C ASP A 313 7.14 0.82 -9.96
N GLY A 314 6.05 1.32 -10.55
CA GLY A 314 5.03 0.50 -11.23
C GLY A 314 4.14 -0.30 -10.29
N ALA A 315 4.12 0.02 -8.99
CA ALA A 315 3.32 -0.66 -7.98
C ALA A 315 1.85 -0.22 -7.97
N ASP A 316 1.57 0.98 -8.47
CA ASP A 316 0.21 1.51 -8.64
C ASP A 316 -0.15 1.63 -10.11
N LYS A 317 -1.45 1.47 -10.39
CA LYS A 317 -2.01 1.61 -11.73
C LYS A 317 -3.49 1.97 -11.68
N ILE A 318 -4.04 2.38 -12.82
CA ILE A 318 -5.48 2.29 -13.05
C ILE A 318 -5.76 1.17 -14.06
N THR A 319 -6.94 0.56 -13.97
CA THR A 319 -7.35 -0.43 -14.98
C THR A 319 -7.61 0.26 -16.33
N PRO A 320 -7.66 -0.49 -17.45
CA PRO A 320 -7.91 0.11 -18.75
C PRO A 320 -9.14 1.03 -18.75
N LEU A 321 -9.02 2.16 -19.43
CA LEU A 321 -10.11 3.11 -19.58
C LEU A 321 -11.22 2.49 -20.43
N ASN A 322 -12.47 2.61 -19.97
CA ASN A 322 -13.62 2.26 -20.78
C ASN A 322 -13.90 3.38 -21.80
N GLU A 323 -13.30 3.28 -22.98
CA GLU A 323 -13.38 4.27 -24.08
C GLU A 323 -14.82 4.65 -24.49
N LYS A 324 -15.83 3.83 -24.13
CA LYS A 324 -17.24 4.14 -24.41
C LYS A 324 -17.84 5.16 -23.45
N VAL A 325 -17.27 5.32 -22.26
CA VAL A 325 -17.88 6.04 -21.13
C VAL A 325 -17.03 7.22 -20.69
N VAL A 326 -15.70 7.09 -20.72
CA VAL A 326 -14.77 8.17 -20.35
C VAL A 326 -14.89 9.39 -21.27
N ALA A 327 -14.44 10.54 -20.77
CA ALA A 327 -14.43 11.76 -21.56
C ALA A 327 -13.36 11.72 -22.67
N GLU A 328 -13.52 12.54 -23.70
CA GLU A 328 -12.48 12.74 -24.70
C GLU A 328 -11.23 13.36 -24.04
N GLY A 329 -10.04 12.91 -24.41
CA GLY A 329 -8.78 13.40 -23.83
C GLY A 329 -8.40 12.79 -22.47
N THR A 330 -9.15 11.80 -21.96
CA THR A 330 -8.86 11.16 -20.68
C THR A 330 -7.53 10.41 -20.70
N ASP A 331 -7.20 9.68 -21.77
CA ASP A 331 -5.94 8.91 -21.86
C ASP A 331 -4.70 9.80 -21.74
N GLU A 332 -4.68 10.91 -22.49
CA GLU A 332 -3.57 11.86 -22.45
C GLU A 332 -3.43 12.52 -21.07
N LYS A 333 -4.55 12.84 -20.42
CA LYS A 333 -4.52 13.47 -19.10
C LYS A 333 -4.12 12.50 -18.00
N VAL A 334 -4.54 11.24 -18.08
CA VAL A 334 -4.09 10.17 -17.17
C VAL A 334 -2.58 10.05 -17.25
N LYS A 335 -2.03 9.89 -18.46
CA LYS A 335 -0.58 9.77 -18.66
C LYS A 335 0.19 10.96 -18.08
N GLU A 336 -0.29 12.18 -18.32
CA GLU A 336 0.34 13.40 -17.77
C GLU A 336 0.42 13.35 -16.23
N VAL A 337 -0.65 12.91 -15.57
CA VAL A 337 -0.73 12.87 -14.10
C VAL A 337 0.10 11.71 -13.54
N GLU A 338 0.07 10.53 -14.18
CA GLU A 338 0.92 9.39 -13.81
C GLU A 338 2.41 9.74 -13.91
N ASP A 339 2.83 10.39 -15.01
CA ASP A 339 4.21 10.83 -15.20
C ASP A 339 4.63 11.86 -14.11
N ALA A 340 3.74 12.78 -13.75
CA ALA A 340 3.99 13.80 -12.72
C ALA A 340 4.02 13.24 -11.28
N LEU A 341 3.24 12.18 -11.00
CA LEU A 341 3.32 11.43 -9.75
C LEU A 341 4.63 10.65 -9.69
N ALA A 342 4.97 9.94 -10.77
CA ALA A 342 6.18 9.13 -10.86
C ALA A 342 7.48 9.95 -10.75
N ASP A 343 7.51 11.17 -11.28
CA ASP A 343 8.68 12.06 -11.18
C ASP A 343 8.69 12.96 -9.93
N GLY A 344 7.61 12.90 -9.11
CA GLY A 344 7.46 13.65 -7.88
C GLY A 344 7.18 15.14 -8.06
N SER A 345 6.81 15.60 -9.26
CA SER A 345 6.39 16.98 -9.51
C SER A 345 4.94 17.25 -9.08
N LEU A 346 4.14 16.21 -8.88
CA LEU A 346 2.81 16.27 -8.29
C LEU A 346 2.79 15.52 -6.95
N HIS A 347 2.31 16.21 -5.91
CA HIS A 347 2.01 15.60 -4.61
C HIS A 347 0.50 15.61 -4.38
N VAL A 348 -0.09 14.43 -4.17
CA VAL A 348 -1.55 14.28 -3.98
C VAL A 348 -2.09 15.17 -2.88
N PHE A 349 -1.40 15.19 -1.73
CA PHE A 349 -1.78 15.96 -0.55
C PHE A 349 -0.99 17.26 -0.41
N ASP A 350 -0.78 17.98 -1.51
CA ASP A 350 -0.32 19.37 -1.49
C ASP A 350 -1.29 20.22 -0.66
N THR A 351 -0.80 20.82 0.42
CA THR A 351 -1.63 21.50 1.42
C THR A 351 -2.25 22.79 0.89
N SER A 352 -1.80 23.28 -0.27
CA SER A 352 -2.41 24.43 -0.96
C SER A 352 -3.68 24.07 -1.74
N THR A 353 -3.93 22.76 -1.97
CA THR A 353 -5.05 22.27 -2.79
C THR A 353 -6.33 21.98 -1.99
N PHE A 354 -6.23 21.99 -0.66
CA PHE A 354 -7.36 21.74 0.24
C PHE A 354 -7.29 22.59 1.51
N THR A 355 -8.39 22.60 2.24
CA THR A 355 -8.50 23.29 3.51
C THR A 355 -9.15 22.38 4.56
N VAL A 356 -8.86 22.64 5.81
CA VAL A 356 -9.43 22.00 7.00
C VAL A 356 -10.07 23.11 7.82
N ASP A 357 -11.39 23.08 7.99
CA ASP A 357 -12.17 24.13 8.64
C ASP A 357 -11.88 25.54 8.06
N GLY A 358 -11.74 25.63 6.74
CA GLY A 358 -11.44 26.85 5.99
C GLY A 358 -10.00 27.36 6.14
N LYS A 359 -9.06 26.54 6.62
CA LYS A 359 -7.66 26.90 6.81
C LYS A 359 -6.72 25.92 6.12
N GLU A 360 -5.54 26.41 5.75
CA GLU A 360 -4.44 25.58 5.27
C GLU A 360 -3.94 24.66 6.39
N LEU A 361 -3.64 23.40 6.05
CA LEU A 361 -3.02 22.44 6.96
C LEU A 361 -1.51 22.65 6.94
N THR A 362 -0.94 23.21 8.01
CA THR A 362 0.50 23.54 8.07
C THR A 362 1.32 22.62 8.99
N THR A 363 0.66 21.73 9.72
CA THR A 363 1.28 20.78 10.66
C THR A 363 0.27 19.66 10.93
N TYR A 364 0.76 18.43 11.04
CA TYR A 364 -0.02 17.29 11.45
C TYR A 364 0.83 16.24 12.18
N LYS A 365 0.34 15.80 13.34
CA LYS A 365 0.93 14.72 14.12
C LYS A 365 -0.14 13.70 14.45
N LYS A 366 -0.05 12.52 13.82
CA LYS A 366 -1.02 11.44 14.02
C LYS A 366 -0.93 10.86 15.43
N ASP A 367 -2.06 10.68 16.11
CA ASP A 367 -2.20 9.96 17.39
C ASP A 367 -1.22 10.36 18.51
N GLY A 368 -0.82 11.63 18.55
CA GLY A 368 0.15 12.11 19.54
C GLY A 368 1.58 11.59 19.34
N SER A 369 1.88 11.01 18.17
CA SER A 369 3.23 10.70 17.72
C SER A 369 4.09 11.97 17.64
N ASP A 370 5.40 11.81 17.74
CA ASP A 370 6.34 12.91 17.53
C ASP A 370 6.61 13.20 16.05
N THR A 371 6.16 12.32 15.15
CA THR A 371 6.29 12.42 13.70
C THR A 371 5.46 13.56 13.15
N GLU A 372 6.13 14.51 12.50
CA GLU A 372 5.49 15.58 11.72
C GLU A 372 5.25 15.08 10.30
N TYR A 373 3.98 15.03 9.89
CA TYR A 373 3.58 14.56 8.56
C TYR A 373 3.50 15.68 7.53
N VAL A 374 3.49 16.95 7.95
CA VAL A 374 3.47 18.09 7.02
C VAL A 374 4.80 18.80 7.01
N SER A 375 5.47 18.73 5.87
CA SER A 375 6.68 19.48 5.55
C SER A 375 6.69 19.84 4.07
N ASP A 376 7.51 20.82 3.69
CA ASP A 376 7.74 21.20 2.29
C ASP A 376 6.48 21.53 1.44
N GLY A 377 5.35 21.82 2.10
CA GLY A 377 4.10 22.23 1.45
C GLY A 377 3.13 21.08 1.13
N TYR A 378 3.38 19.85 1.59
CA TYR A 378 2.48 18.72 1.40
C TYR A 378 2.47 17.79 2.62
N PHE A 379 1.45 16.93 2.70
CA PHE A 379 1.40 15.84 3.66
C PHE A 379 2.15 14.63 3.11
N HIS A 380 3.12 14.14 3.87
CA HIS A 380 3.96 12.98 3.55
C HIS A 380 3.23 11.67 3.88
N GLU A 381 2.36 11.24 2.97
CA GLU A 381 1.60 10.00 3.06
C GLU A 381 2.51 8.78 2.89
N SER A 382 2.34 7.78 3.77
CA SER A 382 3.10 6.51 3.78
C SER A 382 4.64 6.63 3.73
N GLU A 383 5.22 7.76 4.17
CA GLU A 383 6.69 7.94 4.23
C GLU A 383 7.31 7.32 5.49
N TYR A 384 6.57 7.32 6.60
CA TYR A 384 7.06 6.88 7.91
C TYR A 384 6.62 5.46 8.29
N GLY A 385 5.90 4.79 7.40
CA GLY A 385 5.38 3.42 7.51
C GLY A 385 4.57 3.08 6.26
N SER A 386 4.40 1.80 5.94
CA SER A 386 3.69 1.43 4.71
C SER A 386 2.19 1.71 4.77
N ALA A 387 1.59 1.69 5.95
CA ALA A 387 0.17 1.95 6.14
C ALA A 387 -0.18 3.43 5.94
N PRO A 388 -1.35 3.74 5.36
CA PRO A 388 -1.82 5.12 5.23
C PRO A 388 -1.95 5.84 6.56
N ALA A 389 -1.43 7.06 6.58
CA ALA A 389 -1.45 7.99 7.68
C ALA A 389 -2.52 9.07 7.56
N PHE A 390 -2.94 9.46 6.34
CA PHE A 390 -3.89 10.56 6.17
C PHE A 390 -5.30 10.19 6.66
N ASP A 391 -5.72 10.86 7.74
CA ASP A 391 -7.03 10.68 8.40
C ASP A 391 -7.71 12.03 8.68
N VAL A 392 -7.34 13.07 7.93
CA VAL A 392 -7.84 14.43 8.11
C VAL A 392 -9.14 14.65 7.34
N ALA A 393 -10.17 15.19 8.00
CA ALA A 393 -11.38 15.63 7.34
C ALA A 393 -11.16 17.00 6.65
N ILE A 394 -11.24 17.02 5.31
CA ILE A 394 -11.03 18.24 4.51
C ILE A 394 -12.36 18.85 4.01
N ASP A 395 -12.34 20.13 3.69
CA ASP A 395 -13.52 20.85 3.20
C ASP A 395 -14.00 20.36 1.83
N GLY A 396 -15.33 20.28 1.69
CA GLY A 396 -16.03 19.83 0.48
C GLY A 396 -16.29 18.32 0.41
N ILE A 397 -15.85 17.58 1.42
CA ILE A 397 -16.25 16.20 1.69
C ILE A 397 -17.21 16.19 2.88
N THR A 398 -18.36 15.54 2.74
CA THR A 398 -19.30 15.28 3.83
C THR A 398 -19.31 13.79 4.11
N SER A 399 -18.85 13.36 5.28
CA SER A 399 -18.94 11.95 5.70
C SER A 399 -20.09 11.76 6.69
N ILE A 400 -20.96 10.80 6.41
CA ILE A 400 -21.99 10.36 7.37
C ILE A 400 -21.41 9.17 8.14
N THR A 401 -20.84 9.44 9.31
CA THR A 401 -20.62 8.40 10.33
C THR A 401 -21.91 8.32 11.16
N GLU A 402 -22.71 7.29 10.94
CA GLU A 402 -23.85 6.98 11.83
C GLU A 402 -23.39 6.54 13.23
#